data_AF-A0A6V4WA18-F1
#
_entry.id   AF-A0A6V4WA18-F1
#
_cell.length_a   1.000
_cell.length_b   1.000
_cell.length_c   1.000
_cell.angle_alpha   90.00
_cell.angle_beta   90.00
_cell.angle_gamma   90.00
#
_symmetry.space_group_name_H-M   'P 1'
#
loop_
_entity.id
_entity.type
_entity.pdbx_description
1 polymer ?
#
loop_
_entity_poly.entity_id
_entity_poly.type
_entity_poly.pdbx_seq_one_letter_code
_entity_poly.pdbx_strand_id
1 'polypeptide(L)'
;MRRTTLFGLLLLASCVVAQLVDDDYQKYAKKLSEQNLYQQDDEETLNRGKAIACGLCNLALMAIKGQYTMNREGTLGRKFSEEEGMDRLEKICKKLAPSMAKKMQGYAEDTLMICKRVVREHGQDMLDALSVGDDTNDFCQEEAGLCPMGHDKMLKMAGDVVKQEREDEEKEKAKEKPKKKKKKRVAKDEM
;
A
#
# COMPACT_ATOMS: atom_id res chain seq x y z
N MET A 1 55.16 8.83 37.80
CA MET A 1 53.81 9.38 38.05
C MET A 1 53.05 9.41 36.72
N ARG A 2 52.17 8.43 36.47
CA ARG A 2 51.36 8.35 35.23
C ARG A 2 49.97 8.89 35.56
N ARG A 3 49.60 10.01 34.94
CA ARG A 3 48.27 10.62 35.03
C ARG A 3 47.30 9.80 34.17
N THR A 4 46.35 9.16 34.82
CA THR A 4 45.15 8.56 34.24
C THR A 4 44.20 9.68 33.82
N THR A 5 44.06 9.91 32.52
CA THR A 5 43.03 10.79 31.96
C THR A 5 41.72 10.02 31.86
N LEU A 6 40.86 10.19 32.87
CA LEU A 6 39.47 9.78 32.89
C LEU A 6 38.64 10.90 32.25
N PHE A 7 38.42 10.85 30.94
CA PHE A 7 37.48 11.73 30.25
C PHE A 7 36.91 10.97 29.05
N GLY A 8 35.58 10.82 29.00
CA GLY A 8 34.88 10.39 27.80
C GLY A 8 33.85 9.29 28.01
N LEU A 9 32.87 9.52 28.90
CA LEU A 9 31.68 8.64 28.99
C LEU A 9 30.45 9.52 29.24
N LEU A 10 30.09 10.34 28.24
CA LEU A 10 28.89 11.18 28.30
C LEU A 10 28.40 11.61 26.91
N LEU A 11 28.20 10.67 25.99
CA LEU A 11 27.56 10.91 24.67
C LEU A 11 26.77 9.68 24.17
N LEU A 12 25.80 9.19 24.95
CA LEU A 12 24.85 8.15 24.50
C LEU A 12 23.38 8.45 24.91
N ALA A 13 23.00 9.72 25.04
CA ALA A 13 21.66 10.10 25.50
C ALA A 13 20.88 11.01 24.53
N SER A 14 21.22 11.01 23.24
CA SER A 14 20.55 11.85 22.26
C SER A 14 20.51 11.18 20.90
N CYS A 15 19.68 10.13 20.79
CA CYS A 15 19.03 9.70 19.55
C CYS A 15 18.03 8.55 19.83
N VAL A 16 17.14 8.77 20.79
CA VAL A 16 15.83 8.10 20.73
C VAL A 16 14.88 9.17 20.21
N VAL A 17 15.06 9.53 18.93
CA VAL A 17 13.92 10.00 18.16
C VAL A 17 13.00 8.81 18.18
N ALA A 18 12.01 8.85 19.08
CA ALA A 18 10.88 7.96 19.05
C ALA A 18 10.22 8.22 17.70
N GLN A 19 10.72 7.54 16.66
CA GLN A 19 9.88 7.13 15.56
C GLN A 19 8.63 6.61 16.26
N LEU A 20 7.49 7.28 16.07
CA LEU A 20 6.19 6.77 16.47
C LEU A 20 6.00 5.50 15.66
N VAL A 21 6.66 4.43 16.11
CA VAL A 21 6.57 3.10 15.55
C VAL A 21 5.10 2.74 15.72
N ASP A 22 4.41 2.57 14.60
CA ASP A 22 2.99 2.20 14.61
C ASP A 22 2.83 0.85 15.32
N ASP A 23 2.50 0.90 16.61
CA ASP A 23 2.33 -0.27 17.48
C ASP A 23 1.32 -1.27 16.91
N ASP A 24 0.27 -0.78 16.23
CA ASP A 24 -0.73 -1.64 15.61
C ASP A 24 -0.13 -2.38 14.42
N TYR A 25 0.62 -1.67 13.58
CA TYR A 25 1.32 -2.28 12.44
C TYR A 25 2.38 -3.28 12.90
N GLN A 26 3.16 -2.97 13.93
CA GLN A 26 4.18 -3.91 14.44
C GLN A 26 3.57 -5.18 15.01
N LYS A 27 2.48 -5.06 15.79
CA LYS A 27 1.73 -6.22 16.29
C LYS A 27 1.20 -7.07 15.14
N TYR A 28 0.66 -6.42 14.12
CA TYR A 28 0.15 -7.07 12.92
C TYR A 28 1.26 -7.77 12.12
N ALA A 29 2.38 -7.09 11.86
CA ALA A 29 3.55 -7.65 11.16
C ALA A 29 4.15 -8.84 11.93
N LYS A 30 4.23 -8.73 13.26
CA LYS A 30 4.66 -9.84 14.12
C LYS A 30 3.74 -11.05 13.99
N LYS A 31 2.42 -10.86 14.01
CA LYS A 31 1.44 -11.94 13.82
C LYS A 31 1.62 -12.63 12.46
N LEU A 32 1.83 -11.88 11.39
CA LEU A 32 2.11 -12.46 10.07
C LEU A 32 3.42 -13.27 10.05
N SER A 33 4.46 -12.74 10.69
CA SER A 33 5.76 -13.42 10.81
C SER A 33 5.65 -14.73 11.60
N GLU A 34 4.89 -14.74 12.71
CA GLU A 34 4.65 -15.95 13.51
C GLU A 34 3.87 -17.02 12.72
N GLN A 35 3.05 -16.60 11.75
CA GLN A 35 2.27 -17.48 10.88
C GLN A 35 3.04 -17.98 9.65
N ASN A 36 4.30 -17.57 9.46
CA ASN A 36 5.11 -17.88 8.26
C ASN A 36 4.37 -17.58 6.94
N LEU A 37 3.50 -16.56 6.93
CA LEU A 37 2.74 -16.20 5.73
C LEU A 37 3.60 -15.53 4.65
N TYR A 38 4.71 -14.91 5.05
CA TYR A 38 5.61 -14.20 4.16
C TYR A 38 7.05 -14.67 4.40
N GLN A 39 7.66 -15.26 3.38
CA GLN A 39 9.08 -15.60 3.37
C GLN A 39 9.89 -14.33 3.02
N GLN A 40 10.92 -14.00 3.80
CA GLN A 40 11.66 -12.74 3.63
C GLN A 40 12.45 -12.66 2.31
N ASP A 41 12.69 -13.80 1.68
CA ASP A 41 13.41 -13.99 0.43
C ASP A 41 12.50 -14.06 -0.81
N ASP A 42 11.18 -13.95 -0.63
CA ASP A 42 10.24 -13.88 -1.75
C ASP A 42 10.23 -12.48 -2.37
N GLU A 43 11.06 -12.31 -3.40
CA GLU A 43 11.19 -11.08 -4.17
C GLU A 43 9.84 -10.65 -4.80
N GLU A 44 8.98 -11.60 -5.16
CA GLU A 44 7.66 -11.31 -5.74
C GLU A 44 6.74 -10.66 -4.71
N THR A 45 6.65 -11.25 -3.53
CA THR A 45 5.92 -10.69 -2.38
C THR A 45 6.44 -9.30 -2.01
N LEU A 46 7.76 -9.12 -1.98
CA LEU A 46 8.39 -7.85 -1.63
C LEU A 46 8.09 -6.76 -2.67
N ASN A 47 8.14 -7.10 -3.96
CA ASN A 47 7.77 -6.18 -5.05
C ASN A 47 6.28 -5.84 -5.03
N ARG A 48 5.42 -6.80 -4.71
CA ARG A 48 3.99 -6.58 -4.53
C ARG A 48 3.70 -5.65 -3.34
N GLY A 49 4.37 -5.86 -2.21
CA GLY A 49 4.29 -4.97 -1.05
C GLY A 49 4.67 -3.53 -1.38
N LYS A 50 5.78 -3.34 -2.11
CA LYS A 50 6.19 -2.02 -2.62
C LYS A 50 5.16 -1.38 -3.54
N ALA A 51 4.59 -2.14 -4.48
CA ALA A 51 3.54 -1.64 -5.37
C ALA A 51 2.27 -1.23 -4.60
N ILE A 52 1.86 -2.01 -3.59
CA ILE A 52 0.74 -1.68 -2.70
C ILE A 52 1.03 -0.37 -1.98
N ALA A 53 2.20 -0.26 -1.34
CA ALA A 53 2.60 0.92 -0.58
C ALA A 53 2.66 2.18 -1.47
N CYS A 54 3.24 2.08 -2.66
CA CYS A 54 3.27 3.17 -3.62
C CYS A 54 1.87 3.60 -4.07
N GLY A 55 1.00 2.64 -4.42
CA GLY A 55 -0.39 2.93 -4.79
C GLY A 55 -1.17 3.62 -3.67
N LEU A 56 -0.96 3.17 -2.43
CA LEU A 56 -1.58 3.77 -1.25
C LEU A 56 -1.05 5.17 -0.94
N CYS A 57 0.26 5.40 -1.10
CA CYS A 57 0.86 6.72 -0.95
C CYS A 57 0.26 7.73 -1.92
N ASN A 58 0.23 7.41 -3.22
CA ASN A 58 -0.34 8.30 -4.24
C ASN A 58 -1.82 8.60 -3.98
N LEU A 59 -2.55 7.59 -3.50
CA LEU A 59 -3.97 7.72 -3.16
C LEU A 59 -4.20 8.60 -1.93
N ALA A 60 -3.39 8.43 -0.89
CA ALA A 60 -3.39 9.29 0.28
C ALA A 60 -3.09 10.74 -0.14
N LEU A 61 -2.04 10.95 -0.93
CA LEU A 61 -1.66 12.27 -1.44
C LEU A 61 -2.78 12.94 -2.26
N MET A 62 -3.44 12.21 -3.16
CA MET A 62 -4.60 12.73 -3.91
C MET A 62 -5.75 13.13 -2.97
N ALA A 63 -6.02 12.31 -1.94
CA ALA A 63 -7.03 12.64 -0.94
C ALA A 63 -6.67 13.89 -0.13
N ILE A 64 -5.39 14.07 0.24
CA ILE A 64 -4.91 15.26 0.94
C ILE A 64 -5.01 16.48 0.03
N LYS A 65 -4.53 16.41 -1.22
CA LYS A 65 -4.68 17.49 -2.22
C LYS A 65 -6.13 17.95 -2.34
N GLY A 66 -7.06 16.99 -2.44
CA GLY A 66 -8.48 17.30 -2.51
C GLY A 66 -8.99 18.01 -1.25
N GLN A 67 -8.61 17.54 -0.07
CA GLN A 67 -8.96 18.19 1.21
C GLN A 67 -8.36 19.58 1.36
N TYR A 68 -7.07 19.73 1.05
CA TYR A 68 -6.36 21.00 1.10
C TYR A 68 -6.99 22.03 0.17
N THR A 69 -7.33 21.63 -1.07
CA THR A 69 -8.04 22.49 -2.03
C THR A 69 -9.39 22.94 -1.47
N MET A 70 -10.18 22.00 -0.90
CA MET A 70 -11.45 22.33 -0.24
C MET A 70 -11.28 23.26 0.97
N ASN A 71 -10.19 23.14 1.74
CA ASN A 71 -9.88 24.02 2.87
C ASN A 71 -9.45 25.42 2.42
N ARG A 72 -8.69 25.50 1.31
CA ARG A 72 -8.21 26.76 0.74
C ARG A 72 -9.34 27.57 0.12
N GLU A 73 -10.25 26.89 -0.58
CA GLU A 73 -11.40 27.49 -1.27
C GLU A 73 -12.66 27.60 -0.38
N GLY A 74 -12.69 26.87 0.73
CA GLY A 74 -13.82 26.83 1.66
C GLY A 74 -13.94 28.07 2.56
N THR A 75 -15.15 28.31 3.05
CA THR A 75 -15.39 29.32 4.10
C THR A 75 -14.67 28.93 5.40
N LEU A 76 -14.20 29.91 6.18
CA LEU A 76 -13.38 29.72 7.40
C LEU A 76 -13.89 28.66 8.38
N GLY A 77 -15.21 28.42 8.46
CA GLY A 77 -15.81 27.39 9.32
C GLY A 77 -15.82 25.95 8.79
N ARG A 78 -15.23 25.69 7.61
CA ARG A 78 -15.10 24.34 7.02
C ARG A 78 -13.65 23.87 6.91
N LYS A 79 -12.71 24.61 7.48
CA LYS A 79 -11.29 24.25 7.47
C LYS A 79 -11.06 23.13 8.48
N PHE A 80 -10.52 22.02 8.00
CA PHE A 80 -10.08 20.94 8.87
C PHE A 80 -8.80 21.33 9.61
N SER A 81 -8.71 20.96 10.89
CA SER A 81 -7.42 20.92 11.58
C SER A 81 -6.52 19.81 11.00
N GLU A 82 -5.24 19.85 11.31
CA GLU A 82 -4.29 18.79 10.94
C GLU A 82 -4.73 17.42 11.48
N GLU A 83 -5.13 17.39 12.76
CA GLU A 83 -5.67 16.20 13.42
C GLU A 83 -6.90 15.65 12.67
N GLU A 84 -7.87 16.51 12.34
CA GLU A 84 -9.07 16.12 11.57
C GLU A 84 -8.72 15.62 10.16
N GLY A 85 -7.68 16.20 9.54
CA GLY A 85 -7.14 15.76 8.26
C GLY A 85 -6.62 14.32 8.33
N MET A 86 -5.75 14.05 9.30
CA MET A 86 -5.18 12.70 9.55
C MET A 86 -6.28 11.67 9.85
N ASP A 87 -7.24 12.04 10.69
CA ASP A 87 -8.38 11.22 11.06
C ASP A 87 -9.25 10.84 9.85
N ARG A 88 -9.38 11.78 8.90
CA ARG A 88 -10.11 11.57 7.65
C ARG A 88 -9.32 10.69 6.67
N LEU A 89 -8.00 10.81 6.61
CA LEU A 89 -7.14 9.92 5.81
C LEU A 89 -7.24 8.48 6.31
N GLU A 90 -7.23 8.25 7.63
CA GLU A 90 -7.43 6.90 8.18
C GLU A 90 -8.83 6.33 7.83
N LYS A 91 -9.88 7.16 7.86
CA LYS A 91 -11.23 6.76 7.42
C LYS A 91 -11.28 6.43 5.93
N ILE A 92 -10.51 7.13 5.12
CA ILE A 92 -10.35 6.86 3.69
C ILE A 92 -9.65 5.50 3.49
N CYS A 93 -8.59 5.21 4.24
CA CYS A 93 -7.94 3.89 4.24
C CYS A 93 -8.93 2.75 4.49
N LYS A 94 -9.79 2.86 5.51
CA LYS A 94 -10.83 1.84 5.82
C LYS A 94 -11.79 1.59 4.65
N LYS A 95 -12.13 2.63 3.89
CA LYS A 95 -13.04 2.52 2.74
C LYS A 95 -12.36 1.95 1.49
N LEU A 96 -11.09 2.28 1.28
CA LEU A 96 -10.35 1.91 0.07
C LEU A 96 -9.70 0.53 0.15
N ALA A 97 -9.30 0.11 1.35
CA ALA A 97 -8.59 -1.14 1.55
C ALA A 97 -9.28 -2.37 0.93
N PRO A 98 -10.62 -2.59 1.08
CA PRO A 98 -11.27 -3.74 0.45
C PRO A 98 -11.22 -3.72 -1.09
N SER A 99 -11.37 -2.53 -1.69
CA SER A 99 -11.34 -2.39 -3.15
C SER A 99 -9.94 -2.60 -3.71
N MET A 100 -8.92 -2.07 -3.04
CA MET A 100 -7.53 -2.24 -3.43
C MET A 100 -7.04 -3.68 -3.23
N ALA A 101 -7.36 -4.28 -2.09
CA ALA A 101 -7.06 -5.69 -1.82
C ALA A 101 -7.61 -6.59 -2.92
N LYS A 102 -8.87 -6.38 -3.33
CA LYS A 102 -9.49 -7.13 -4.43
C LYS A 102 -8.73 -6.96 -5.75
N LYS A 103 -8.30 -5.75 -6.10
CA LYS A 103 -7.55 -5.49 -7.35
C LYS A 103 -6.15 -6.09 -7.35
N MET A 104 -5.56 -6.21 -6.18
CA MET A 104 -4.20 -6.69 -6.01
C MET A 104 -4.16 -8.14 -5.54
N GLN A 105 -5.29 -8.86 -5.59
CA GLN A 105 -5.48 -10.22 -5.04
C GLN A 105 -5.01 -10.42 -3.60
N GLY A 106 -4.95 -9.35 -2.81
CA GLY A 106 -4.42 -9.34 -1.45
C GLY A 106 -5.53 -9.39 -0.40
N TYR A 107 -5.12 -9.35 0.87
CA TYR A 107 -6.04 -9.27 2.00
C TYR A 107 -6.40 -7.81 2.31
N ALA A 108 -7.68 -7.58 2.64
CA ALA A 108 -8.19 -6.26 2.98
C ALA A 108 -7.55 -5.69 4.25
N GLU A 109 -7.25 -6.55 5.22
CA GLU A 109 -6.58 -6.18 6.47
C GLU A 109 -5.15 -5.70 6.20
N ASP A 110 -4.38 -6.44 5.40
CA ASP A 110 -3.02 -6.07 4.98
C ASP A 110 -2.99 -4.70 4.31
N THR A 111 -3.89 -4.49 3.36
CA THR A 111 -4.00 -3.22 2.64
C THR A 111 -4.38 -2.07 3.58
N LEU A 112 -5.27 -2.32 4.54
CA LEU A 112 -5.66 -1.34 5.55
C LEU A 112 -4.48 -0.96 6.45
N MET A 113 -3.74 -1.96 6.93
CA MET A 113 -2.59 -1.75 7.81
C MET A 113 -1.47 -1.01 7.10
N ILE A 114 -1.17 -1.35 5.85
CA ILE A 114 -0.19 -0.61 5.03
C ILE A 114 -0.68 0.83 4.81
N CYS A 115 -1.95 1.05 4.51
CA CYS A 115 -2.49 2.40 4.27
C CYS A 115 -2.37 3.28 5.51
N LYS A 116 -2.78 2.75 6.67
CA LYS A 116 -2.65 3.45 7.95
C LYS A 116 -1.21 3.81 8.25
N ARG A 117 -0.30 2.87 8.03
CA ARG A 117 1.14 3.11 8.22
C ARG A 117 1.62 4.25 7.34
N VAL A 118 1.31 4.22 6.04
CA VAL A 118 1.69 5.30 5.10
C VAL A 118 1.13 6.65 5.55
N VAL A 119 -0.13 6.70 5.96
CA VAL A 119 -0.76 7.93 6.46
C VAL A 119 -0.09 8.41 7.75
N ARG A 120 0.21 7.53 8.70
CA ARG A 120 0.82 7.91 9.99
C ARG A 120 2.27 8.34 9.84
N GLU A 121 3.03 7.66 8.99
CA GLU A 121 4.46 7.94 8.80
C GLU A 121 4.71 9.14 7.88
N HIS A 122 3.84 9.40 6.90
CA HIS A 122 4.08 10.42 5.87
C HIS A 122 2.96 11.45 5.70
N GLY A 123 1.82 11.27 6.36
CA GLY A 123 0.64 12.14 6.15
C GLY A 123 0.88 13.59 6.57
N GLN A 124 1.65 13.81 7.64
CA GLN A 124 2.06 15.16 8.07
C GLN A 124 2.98 15.81 7.04
N ASP A 125 4.03 15.11 6.60
CA ASP A 125 4.95 15.60 5.56
C ASP A 125 4.21 15.96 4.26
N MET A 126 3.21 15.15 3.86
CA MET A 126 2.36 15.46 2.70
C MET A 126 1.52 16.72 2.91
N LEU A 127 0.97 16.92 4.11
CA LEU A 127 0.20 18.12 4.46
C LEU A 127 1.09 19.36 4.45
N ASP A 128 2.29 19.25 5.02
CA ASP A 128 3.27 20.33 5.08
C ASP A 128 3.74 20.75 3.69
N ALA A 129 4.12 19.79 2.83
CA ALA A 129 4.50 20.06 1.45
C ALA A 129 3.39 20.78 0.67
N LEU A 130 2.13 20.36 0.85
CA LEU A 130 0.98 21.04 0.23
C LEU A 130 0.74 22.44 0.81
N SER A 131 1.02 22.64 2.10
CA SER A 131 0.79 23.91 2.78
C SER A 131 1.70 25.03 2.26
N VAL A 132 2.94 24.69 1.88
CA VAL A 132 3.94 25.61 1.34
C VAL A 132 3.84 25.75 -0.19
N GLY A 133 3.05 24.90 -0.84
CA GLY A 133 2.84 24.92 -2.28
C GLY A 133 3.89 24.15 -3.09
N ASP A 134 4.57 23.20 -2.45
CA ASP A 134 5.56 22.35 -3.13
C ASP A 134 4.88 21.41 -4.14
N ASP A 135 5.62 21.05 -5.19
CA ASP A 135 5.16 20.03 -6.11
C ASP A 135 5.27 18.66 -5.46
N THR A 136 4.13 18.12 -5.04
CA THR A 136 4.11 16.80 -4.41
C THR A 136 3.94 15.65 -5.41
N ASN A 137 3.98 15.89 -6.73
CA ASN A 137 3.79 14.83 -7.73
C ASN A 137 4.78 13.68 -7.57
N ASP A 138 6.01 13.99 -7.14
CA ASP A 138 7.07 13.00 -6.94
C ASP A 138 7.29 12.64 -5.46
N PHE A 139 6.45 13.16 -4.54
CA PHE A 139 6.58 12.96 -3.09
C PHE A 139 6.70 11.48 -2.72
N CYS A 140 5.83 10.62 -3.29
CA CYS A 140 5.83 9.20 -2.96
C CYS A 140 7.08 8.46 -3.45
N GLN A 141 7.79 9.02 -4.44
CA GLN A 141 9.02 8.47 -4.98
C GLN A 141 10.25 9.03 -4.25
N GLU A 142 10.34 10.35 -4.09
CA GLU A 142 11.54 11.03 -3.64
C GLU A 142 11.58 11.18 -2.11
N GLU A 143 10.50 11.68 -1.52
CA GLU A 143 10.45 11.96 -0.07
C GLU A 143 10.09 10.71 0.72
N ALA A 144 9.03 10.00 0.31
CA ALA A 144 8.58 8.80 1.03
C ALA A 144 9.38 7.55 0.66
N GLY A 145 10.06 7.52 -0.50
CA GLY A 145 10.79 6.34 -0.98
C GLY A 145 9.92 5.09 -1.19
N LEU A 146 8.59 5.25 -1.26
CA LEU A 146 7.63 4.14 -1.37
C LEU A 146 7.43 3.69 -2.81
N CYS A 147 7.74 4.55 -3.78
CA CYS A 147 7.58 4.30 -5.22
C CYS A 147 8.95 4.13 -5.90
N PRO A 148 9.49 2.89 -6.01
CA PRO A 148 10.81 2.65 -6.58
C PRO A 148 10.87 2.84 -8.11
N MET A 149 9.74 2.99 -8.78
CA MET A 149 9.66 3.31 -10.20
C MET A 149 8.62 4.42 -10.39
N GLY A 150 8.95 5.45 -11.19
CA GLY A 150 8.04 6.56 -11.44
C GLY A 150 6.65 6.12 -11.90
N HIS A 151 5.65 6.96 -11.63
CA HIS A 151 4.21 6.67 -11.71
C HIS A 151 3.80 5.90 -12.98
N ASP A 152 4.37 6.25 -14.14
CA ASP A 152 4.11 5.60 -15.44
C ASP A 152 4.59 4.15 -15.55
N LYS A 153 5.69 3.81 -14.88
CA LYS A 153 6.30 2.48 -14.94
C LYS A 153 5.59 1.51 -13.98
N MET A 154 5.07 2.02 -12.86
CA MET A 154 4.22 1.23 -11.95
C MET A 154 2.85 0.91 -12.58
N LEU A 155 2.23 1.85 -13.30
CA LEU A 155 0.97 1.60 -14.02
C LEU A 155 1.13 0.49 -15.08
N LYS A 156 2.29 0.42 -15.74
CA LYS A 156 2.63 -0.69 -16.64
C LYS A 156 2.79 -2.00 -15.90
N MET A 157 3.55 -2.06 -14.81
CA MET A 157 3.71 -3.29 -14.02
C MET A 157 2.40 -3.80 -13.43
N ALA A 158 1.55 -2.92 -12.89
CA ALA A 158 0.22 -3.30 -12.42
C ALA A 158 -0.66 -3.83 -13.57
N GLY A 159 -0.52 -3.27 -14.78
CA GLY A 159 -1.19 -3.76 -15.98
C GLY A 159 -0.67 -5.12 -16.47
N ASP A 160 0.63 -5.38 -16.35
CA ASP A 160 1.26 -6.63 -16.78
C ASP A 160 0.95 -7.78 -15.83
N VAL A 161 0.92 -7.54 -14.51
CA VAL A 161 0.45 -8.53 -13.51
C VAL A 161 -1.02 -8.92 -13.76
N VAL A 162 -1.88 -7.94 -14.03
CA VAL A 162 -3.31 -8.19 -14.34
C VAL A 162 -3.51 -8.93 -15.68
N LYS A 163 -2.61 -8.72 -16.66
CA LYS A 163 -2.63 -9.48 -17.93
C LYS A 163 -2.21 -10.93 -17.72
N GLN A 164 -1.17 -11.16 -16.93
CA GLN A 164 -0.65 -12.49 -16.64
C GLN A 164 -1.71 -13.37 -15.94
N GLU A 165 -2.44 -12.80 -14.99
CA GLU A 165 -3.55 -13.47 -14.30
C GLU A 165 -4.73 -13.82 -15.24
N ARG A 166 -5.05 -12.95 -16.21
CA ARG A 166 -6.08 -13.24 -17.22
C ARG A 166 -5.67 -14.37 -18.16
N GLU A 167 -4.41 -14.40 -18.59
CA GLU A 167 -3.90 -15.46 -19.46
C GLU A 167 -3.86 -16.83 -18.75
N ASP A 168 -3.63 -16.85 -17.45
CA ASP A 168 -3.59 -18.09 -16.68
C ASP A 168 -5.00 -18.61 -16.34
N GLU A 169 -5.98 -17.72 -16.06
CA GLU A 169 -7.39 -18.11 -15.98
C GLU A 169 -7.96 -18.66 -17.30
N GLU A 170 -7.55 -18.10 -18.45
CA GLU A 170 -7.97 -18.60 -19.76
C GLU A 170 -7.37 -19.97 -20.09
N LYS A 171 -6.12 -20.23 -19.67
CA LYS A 171 -5.48 -21.55 -19.80
C LYS A 171 -6.14 -22.62 -18.93
N GLU A 172 -6.60 -22.27 -17.72
CA GLU A 172 -7.36 -23.20 -16.87
C GLU A 172 -8.74 -23.53 -17.45
N LYS A 173 -9.49 -22.51 -17.90
CA LYS A 173 -10.80 -22.70 -18.55
C LYS A 173 -10.71 -23.49 -19.87
N ALA A 174 -9.58 -23.41 -20.58
CA ALA A 174 -9.32 -24.22 -21.77
C ALA A 174 -9.07 -25.71 -21.47
N LYS A 175 -8.52 -26.03 -20.29
CA LYS A 175 -8.28 -27.42 -19.84
C LYS A 175 -9.54 -28.12 -19.34
N GLU A 176 -10.59 -27.39 -18.95
CA GLU A 176 -11.79 -27.93 -18.33
C GLU A 176 -12.97 -28.24 -19.29
N LYS A 177 -12.81 -28.09 -20.62
CA LYS A 177 -13.90 -28.48 -21.55
C LYS A 177 -14.05 -30.01 -21.63
N PRO A 178 -15.21 -30.59 -21.23
CA PRO A 178 -15.41 -32.03 -21.24
C PRO A 178 -15.61 -32.54 -22.67
N LYS A 179 -14.91 -33.64 -23.02
CA LYS A 179 -15.09 -34.42 -24.25
C LYS A 179 -16.58 -34.82 -24.39
N LYS A 180 -17.34 -34.10 -25.21
CA LYS A 180 -18.73 -34.46 -25.56
C LYS A 180 -18.76 -35.88 -26.15
N LYS A 181 -19.28 -36.83 -25.36
CA LYS A 181 -19.63 -38.18 -25.81
C LYS A 181 -20.59 -38.07 -27.00
N LYS A 182 -20.14 -38.53 -28.18
CA LYS A 182 -21.00 -38.78 -29.35
C LYS A 182 -22.10 -39.77 -28.95
N LYS A 183 -23.34 -39.30 -28.78
CA LYS A 183 -24.52 -40.14 -28.59
C LYS A 183 -24.93 -40.69 -29.95
N LYS A 184 -24.62 -41.98 -30.19
CA LYS A 184 -25.00 -42.77 -31.36
C LYS A 184 -26.53 -42.87 -31.39
N ARG A 185 -27.20 -42.26 -32.39
CA ARG A 185 -28.62 -42.48 -32.65
C ARG A 185 -28.79 -43.88 -33.25
N VAL A 186 -29.53 -44.74 -32.56
CA VAL A 186 -30.08 -45.97 -33.14
C VAL A 186 -31.45 -45.60 -33.69
N ALA A 187 -31.59 -45.64 -35.01
CA ALA A 187 -32.89 -45.62 -35.68
C ALA A 187 -33.57 -46.96 -35.41
N LYS A 188 -34.82 -46.90 -34.95
CA LYS A 188 -35.71 -48.06 -34.87
C LYS A 188 -36.78 -47.85 -35.95
N ASP A 189 -36.55 -48.48 -37.11
CA ASP A 189 -37.59 -48.78 -38.10
C ASP A 189 -38.39 -49.96 -37.56
N GLU A 190 -39.71 -49.81 -37.39
CA GLU A 190 -40.65 -50.92 -37.53
C GLU A 190 -41.97 -50.40 -38.11
N MET A 191 -42.56 -51.28 -38.93
CA MET A 191 -43.65 -51.14 -39.90
C MET A 191 -45.01 -50.75 -39.33
#